data_AF-A0A518E2V7-F1
#
_entry.id   AF-A0A518E2V7-F1
#
_cell.length_a   1.000
_cell.length_b   1.000
_cell.length_c   1.000
_cell.angle_alpha   90.00
_cell.angle_beta   90.00
_cell.angle_gamma   90.00
#
_symmetry.space_group_name_H-M   'P 1'
#
loop_
_entity.id
_entity.type
_entity.pdbx_description
1 polymer ?
#
loop_
_entity_poly.entity_id
_entity_poly.type
_entity_poly.pdbx_seq_one_letter_code
_entity_poly.pdbx_strand_id
1 'polypeptide(L)'
;MKNRKSNKSVASAPAPSSASVSHAGLSPAQAVMERVFREAETGNYEAALRQLKNPGGDPLLRNAVGVCLLRAGRAEEAIPLLRSLVMAPGSTWLRPEMPTSYKANFATALFLGGHPAGCWEVLGEINEPTHPTVQQLRRAMAQWELSLSMWQWLNWRMCRIAPSPSPRAVDFVPGDFGFRPTPVASPGRNEPDPPRSAA
;
A
#
# COMPACT_ATOMS: atom_id res chain seq x y z
N MET A 1 -38.84 -22.84 58.32
CA MET A 1 -39.28 -23.44 57.04
C MET A 1 -38.21 -23.22 55.99
N LYS A 2 -37.84 -24.31 55.29
CA LYS A 2 -36.76 -24.40 54.30
C LYS A 2 -37.18 -23.73 52.99
N ASN A 3 -36.29 -23.00 52.32
CA ASN A 3 -36.35 -22.86 50.87
C ASN A 3 -34.95 -22.64 50.27
N ARG A 4 -34.43 -23.72 49.68
CA ARG A 4 -33.13 -23.84 49.03
C ARG A 4 -33.37 -23.76 47.52
N LYS A 5 -33.09 -22.62 46.89
CA LYS A 5 -33.14 -22.48 45.42
C LYS A 5 -31.78 -22.85 44.84
N SER A 6 -31.72 -23.97 44.13
CA SER A 6 -30.59 -24.40 43.31
C SER A 6 -30.44 -23.51 42.09
N ASN A 7 -29.30 -22.84 41.94
CA ASN A 7 -28.92 -22.16 40.69
C ASN A 7 -28.02 -23.08 39.88
N LYS A 8 -28.46 -23.41 38.68
CA LYS A 8 -27.84 -24.33 37.73
C LYS A 8 -26.82 -23.56 36.89
N SER A 9 -25.53 -23.83 37.11
CA SER A 9 -24.43 -23.29 36.31
C SER A 9 -24.55 -23.76 34.86
N VAL A 10 -24.71 -22.83 33.93
CA VAL A 10 -24.63 -23.08 32.49
C VAL A 10 -23.15 -22.96 32.10
N ALA A 11 -22.57 -24.06 31.62
CA ALA A 11 -21.21 -24.13 31.15
C ALA A 11 -21.05 -23.26 29.89
N SER A 12 -20.18 -22.25 29.95
CA SER A 12 -19.72 -21.51 28.77
C SER A 12 -18.96 -22.44 27.84
N ALA A 13 -19.42 -22.54 26.60
CA ALA A 13 -18.70 -23.18 25.52
C ALA A 13 -17.38 -22.42 25.24
N PRO A 14 -16.26 -23.12 25.01
CA PRO A 14 -15.01 -22.48 24.60
C PRO A 14 -15.16 -21.91 23.19
N ALA A 15 -14.77 -20.65 23.03
CA ALA A 15 -14.68 -19.98 21.73
C ALA A 15 -13.77 -20.77 20.76
N PRO A 16 -14.05 -20.74 19.44
CA PRO A 16 -13.19 -21.39 18.46
C PRO A 16 -11.81 -20.74 18.51
N SER A 17 -10.83 -21.54 18.94
CA SER A 17 -9.42 -21.23 18.92
C SER A 17 -9.02 -20.89 17.48
N SER A 18 -8.66 -19.62 17.24
CA SER A 18 -8.10 -19.16 15.98
C SER A 18 -6.91 -20.04 15.63
N ALA A 19 -7.07 -20.93 14.65
CA ALA A 19 -6.01 -21.78 14.16
C ALA A 19 -4.88 -20.88 13.62
N SER A 20 -3.82 -20.78 14.41
CA SER A 20 -2.55 -20.21 14.00
C SER A 20 -1.95 -21.13 12.93
N VAL A 21 -2.22 -20.80 11.67
CA VAL A 21 -1.56 -21.42 10.53
C VAL A 21 -0.07 -21.16 10.69
N SER A 22 0.70 -22.22 10.91
CA SER A 22 2.15 -22.17 11.06
C SER A 22 2.77 -21.74 9.73
N HIS A 23 3.19 -20.48 9.63
CA HIS A 23 4.00 -19.92 8.54
C HIS A 23 5.44 -20.46 8.61
N ALA A 24 5.62 -21.78 8.54
CA ALA A 24 6.92 -22.42 8.55
C ALA A 24 7.68 -22.06 7.25
N GLY A 25 8.50 -21.00 7.30
CA GLY A 25 9.41 -20.61 6.21
C GLY A 25 9.49 -19.12 5.89
N LEU A 26 8.59 -18.28 6.43
CA LEU A 26 8.63 -16.84 6.16
C LEU A 26 9.61 -16.11 7.08
N SER A 27 10.28 -15.09 6.55
CA SER A 27 11.06 -14.18 7.39
C SER A 27 10.13 -13.42 8.36
N PRO A 28 10.62 -12.97 9.51
CA PRO A 28 9.82 -12.17 10.45
C PRO A 28 9.17 -10.94 9.77
N ALA A 29 9.88 -10.29 8.84
CA ALA A 29 9.37 -9.15 8.07
C ALA A 29 8.22 -9.56 7.14
N GLN A 30 8.31 -10.71 6.48
CA GLN A 30 7.23 -11.24 5.64
C GLN A 30 5.97 -11.57 6.44
N ALA A 31 6.13 -12.18 7.62
CA ALA A 31 4.99 -12.48 8.49
C ALA A 31 4.30 -11.19 9.01
N VAL A 32 5.05 -10.12 9.25
CA VAL A 32 4.48 -8.79 9.54
C VAL A 32 3.77 -8.24 8.31
N MET A 33 4.39 -8.32 7.14
CA MET A 33 3.81 -7.84 5.88
C MET A 33 2.50 -8.51 5.51
N GLU A 34 2.35 -9.83 5.72
CA GLU A 34 1.09 -10.51 5.47
C GLU A 34 -0.05 -10.00 6.35
N ARG A 35 0.22 -9.73 7.63
CA ARG A 35 -0.78 -9.13 8.53
C ARG A 35 -1.11 -7.70 8.12
N VAL A 36 -0.10 -6.90 7.81
CA VAL A 36 -0.26 -5.51 7.33
C VAL A 36 -1.10 -5.46 6.06
N PHE A 37 -0.80 -6.35 5.10
CA PHE A 37 -1.52 -6.45 3.85
C PHE A 37 -2.99 -6.81 4.08
N ARG A 38 -3.26 -7.80 4.93
CA ARG A 38 -4.64 -8.19 5.29
C ARG A 38 -5.43 -7.06 5.93
N GLU A 39 -4.83 -6.33 6.87
CA GLU A 39 -5.46 -5.15 7.48
C GLU A 39 -5.74 -4.07 6.42
N ALA A 40 -4.78 -3.81 5.54
CA ALA A 40 -4.91 -2.82 4.47
C ALA A 40 -5.99 -3.20 3.43
N GLU A 41 -6.18 -4.49 3.13
CA GLU A 41 -7.28 -4.96 2.27
C GLU A 41 -8.66 -4.68 2.89
N THR A 42 -8.76 -4.74 4.22
CA THR A 42 -10.00 -4.40 4.94
C THR A 42 -10.20 -2.89 5.18
N GLY A 43 -9.29 -2.05 4.68
CA GLY A 43 -9.32 -0.59 4.87
C GLY A 43 -8.84 -0.12 6.25
N ASN A 44 -8.35 -1.02 7.11
CA ASN A 44 -7.91 -0.73 8.48
C ASN A 44 -6.45 -0.22 8.52
N TYR A 45 -6.17 0.89 7.83
CA TYR A 45 -4.81 1.42 7.68
C TYR A 45 -4.14 1.82 9.01
N GLU A 46 -4.92 2.32 9.98
CA GLU A 46 -4.39 2.65 11.32
C GLU A 46 -4.02 1.40 12.13
N ALA A 47 -4.71 0.27 11.92
CA ALA A 47 -4.30 -1.02 12.51
C ALA A 47 -3.00 -1.52 11.86
N ALA A 48 -2.88 -1.41 10.54
CA ALA A 48 -1.66 -1.74 9.81
C ALA A 48 -0.46 -0.88 10.27
N LEU A 49 -0.65 0.44 10.41
CA LEU A 49 0.39 1.36 10.89
C LEU A 49 0.84 1.03 12.33
N ARG A 50 -0.08 0.60 13.20
CA ARG A 50 0.28 0.16 14.56
C ARG A 50 1.22 -1.05 14.55
N GLN A 51 1.06 -1.97 13.60
CA GLN A 51 1.96 -3.12 13.44
C GLN A 51 3.34 -2.71 12.91
N LEU A 52 3.41 -1.59 12.18
CA LEU A 52 4.62 -1.05 11.57
C LEU A 52 5.30 0.04 12.41
N LYS A 53 4.95 0.18 13.71
CA LYS A 53 5.47 1.28 14.57
C LYS A 53 7.00 1.38 14.63
N ASN A 54 7.71 0.28 14.37
CA ASN A 54 9.17 0.27 14.38
C ASN A 54 9.70 -0.57 13.21
N PRO A 55 9.65 -0.05 11.97
CA PRO A 55 10.01 -0.80 10.77
C PRO A 55 11.52 -1.04 10.67
N GLY A 56 12.31 -0.42 11.55
CA GLY A 56 13.77 -0.50 11.54
C GLY A 56 14.37 -0.02 10.22
N GLY A 57 15.48 -0.63 9.83
CA GLY A 57 16.16 -0.37 8.56
C GLY A 57 15.58 -1.10 7.35
N ASP A 58 14.52 -1.90 7.52
CA ASP A 58 14.00 -2.76 6.45
C ASP A 58 13.25 -1.93 5.37
N PRO A 59 13.75 -1.88 4.12
CA PRO A 59 13.11 -1.15 3.03
C PRO A 59 11.65 -1.56 2.77
N LEU A 60 11.32 -2.84 2.96
CA LEU A 60 10.00 -3.38 2.70
C LEU A 60 8.98 -2.86 3.70
N LEU A 61 9.32 -2.93 5.00
CA LEU A 61 8.45 -2.43 6.06
C LEU A 61 8.29 -0.92 5.98
N ARG A 62 9.36 -0.18 5.64
CA ARG A 62 9.28 1.27 5.42
C ARG A 62 8.38 1.61 4.24
N ASN A 63 8.53 0.91 3.10
CA ASN A 63 7.61 1.09 1.97
C ASN A 63 6.15 0.85 2.39
N ALA A 64 5.89 -0.19 3.17
CA ALA A 64 4.56 -0.51 3.67
C ALA A 64 3.97 0.59 4.57
N VAL A 65 4.79 1.25 5.40
CA VAL A 65 4.37 2.45 6.16
C VAL A 65 3.93 3.55 5.18
N GLY A 66 4.74 3.82 4.16
CA GLY A 66 4.42 4.82 3.14
C GLY A 66 3.10 4.54 2.43
N VAL A 67 2.85 3.30 2.01
CA VAL A 67 1.59 2.89 1.38
C VAL A 67 0.40 3.05 2.32
N CYS A 68 0.53 2.65 3.59
CA CYS A 68 -0.56 2.82 4.56
C CYS A 68 -0.86 4.30 4.83
N LEU A 69 0.16 5.16 4.91
CA LEU A 69 -0.02 6.60 5.05
C LEU A 69 -0.72 7.20 3.82
N LEU A 70 -0.34 6.80 2.60
CA LEU A 70 -1.00 7.25 1.38
C LEU A 70 -2.48 6.88 1.35
N ARG A 71 -2.81 5.62 1.68
CA ARG A 71 -4.20 5.14 1.71
C ARG A 71 -5.03 5.75 2.85
N ALA A 72 -4.38 6.17 3.93
CA ALA A 72 -5.01 6.93 5.02
C ALA A 72 -5.17 8.44 4.70
N GLY A 73 -4.79 8.90 3.50
CA GLY A 73 -4.86 10.32 3.12
C GLY A 73 -3.78 11.20 3.75
N ARG A 74 -2.73 10.60 4.33
CA ARG A 74 -1.62 11.26 5.05
C ARG A 74 -0.39 11.38 4.15
N ALA A 75 -0.58 11.91 2.95
CA ALA A 75 0.48 12.00 1.92
C ALA A 75 1.69 12.81 2.40
N GLU A 76 1.47 13.92 3.10
CA GLU A 76 2.54 14.76 3.67
C GLU A 76 3.48 13.99 4.61
N GLU A 77 2.94 13.08 5.42
CA GLU A 77 3.73 12.25 6.31
C GLU A 77 4.48 11.13 5.56
N ALA A 78 3.93 10.66 4.44
CA ALA A 78 4.54 9.65 3.61
C ALA A 78 5.77 10.19 2.83
N ILE A 79 5.75 11.47 2.43
CA ILE A 79 6.82 12.09 1.64
C ILE A 79 8.21 11.94 2.27
N PRO A 80 8.50 12.41 3.50
CA PRO A 80 9.85 12.34 4.05
C PRO A 80 10.32 10.88 4.24
N LEU A 81 9.39 9.99 4.60
CA LEU A 81 9.68 8.57 4.76
C LEU A 81 10.08 7.92 3.44
N LEU A 82 9.25 8.08 2.39
CA LEU A 82 9.50 7.51 1.07
C LEU A 82 10.71 8.18 0.40
N ARG A 83 10.91 9.49 0.59
CA ARG A 83 12.10 10.22 0.14
C ARG A 83 13.38 9.56 0.64
N SER A 84 13.48 9.36 1.96
CA SER A 84 14.67 8.75 2.57
C SER A 84 14.88 7.28 2.19
N LEU A 85 13.85 6.63 1.64
CA LEU A 85 13.92 5.26 1.14
C LEU A 85 14.47 5.20 -0.29
N VAL A 86 14.01 6.10 -1.16
CA VAL A 86 14.29 6.04 -2.61
C VAL A 86 15.37 7.00 -3.09
N MET A 87 15.70 8.06 -2.36
CA MET A 87 16.76 9.01 -2.74
C MET A 87 18.10 8.63 -2.13
N ALA A 88 19.20 8.89 -2.85
CA ALA A 88 20.52 8.67 -2.28
C ALA A 88 20.82 9.76 -1.23
N PRO A 89 21.40 9.41 -0.05
CA PRO A 89 21.67 10.38 1.01
C PRO A 89 22.50 11.57 0.51
N GLY A 90 22.06 12.80 0.84
CA GLY A 90 22.75 14.03 0.43
C GLY A 90 22.66 14.37 -1.06
N SER A 91 21.78 13.70 -1.81
CA SER A 91 21.61 13.91 -3.26
C SER A 91 20.17 14.24 -3.64
N THR A 92 19.98 14.64 -4.89
CA THR A 92 18.68 14.84 -5.52
C THR A 92 18.25 13.69 -6.43
N TRP A 93 19.03 12.59 -6.50
CA TRP A 93 18.82 11.50 -7.46
C TRP A 93 18.16 10.28 -6.82
N LEU A 94 17.35 9.56 -7.60
CA LEU A 94 16.82 8.27 -7.18
C LEU A 94 17.92 7.20 -7.14
N ARG A 95 17.86 6.33 -6.12
CA ARG A 95 18.69 5.13 -5.99
C ARG A 95 18.33 4.14 -7.10
N PRO A 96 19.26 3.75 -8.00
CA PRO A 96 18.95 2.86 -9.12
C PRO A 96 18.46 1.48 -8.66
N GLU A 97 19.01 0.97 -7.55
CA GLU A 97 18.73 -0.34 -6.96
C GLU A 97 17.34 -0.47 -6.32
N MET A 98 16.65 0.64 -6.09
CA MET A 98 15.34 0.61 -5.45
C MET A 98 14.25 0.16 -6.44
N PRO A 99 13.31 -0.72 -6.03
CA PRO A 99 12.23 -1.18 -6.88
C PRO A 99 11.41 -0.03 -7.47
N THR A 100 10.96 -0.20 -8.72
CA THR A 100 10.09 0.76 -9.42
C THR A 100 8.85 1.10 -8.60
N SER A 101 8.22 0.12 -7.95
CA SER A 101 7.05 0.32 -7.09
C SER A 101 7.33 1.32 -5.95
N TYR A 102 8.53 1.31 -5.38
CA TYR A 102 8.87 2.21 -4.26
C TYR A 102 9.05 3.65 -4.76
N LYS A 103 9.70 3.81 -5.91
CA LYS A 103 9.84 5.11 -6.60
C LYS A 103 8.47 5.66 -7.02
N ALA A 104 7.59 4.80 -7.54
CA ALA A 104 6.23 5.16 -7.90
C ALA A 104 5.39 5.57 -6.67
N ASN A 105 5.58 4.92 -5.52
CA ASN A 105 4.93 5.33 -4.27
C ASN A 105 5.40 6.72 -3.82
N PHE A 106 6.70 7.02 -3.93
CA PHE A 106 7.22 8.35 -3.64
C PHE A 106 6.61 9.42 -4.57
N ALA A 107 6.55 9.15 -5.88
CA ALA A 107 5.89 10.04 -6.84
C ALA A 107 4.40 10.23 -6.49
N THR A 108 3.71 9.16 -6.11
CA THR A 108 2.30 9.21 -5.69
C THR A 108 2.12 10.09 -4.46
N ALA A 109 3.03 10.00 -3.48
CA ALA A 109 3.01 10.85 -2.28
C ALA A 109 3.21 12.32 -2.62
N LEU A 110 4.15 12.64 -3.53
CA LEU A 110 4.35 14.00 -4.02
C LEU A 110 3.10 14.53 -4.72
N PHE A 111 2.47 13.74 -5.58
CA PHE A 111 1.25 14.16 -6.28
C PHE A 111 0.12 14.48 -5.29
N LEU A 112 -0.16 13.56 -4.36
CA LEU A 112 -1.24 13.71 -3.37
C LEU A 112 -0.96 14.78 -2.30
N GLY A 113 0.32 15.06 -1.99
CA GLY A 113 0.75 16.19 -1.17
C GLY A 113 0.74 17.54 -1.91
N GLY A 114 0.30 17.57 -3.17
CA GLY A 114 0.23 18.82 -3.93
C GLY A 114 1.60 19.32 -4.41
N HIS A 115 2.54 18.41 -4.66
CA HIS A 115 3.83 18.65 -5.29
C HIS A 115 3.93 18.00 -6.69
N PRO A 116 3.10 18.41 -7.67
CA PRO A 116 3.09 17.80 -8.99
C PRO A 116 4.41 17.98 -9.75
N ALA A 117 5.20 19.03 -9.47
CA ALA A 117 6.53 19.22 -10.07
C ALA A 117 7.50 18.10 -9.67
N GLY A 118 7.62 17.85 -8.36
CA GLY A 118 8.44 16.75 -7.87
C GLY A 118 7.92 15.38 -8.34
N CYS A 119 6.60 15.20 -8.42
CA CYS A 119 6.02 13.99 -9.00
C CYS A 119 6.47 13.80 -10.47
N TRP A 120 6.40 14.86 -11.29
CA TRP A 120 6.82 14.82 -12.69
C TRP A 120 8.30 14.46 -12.84
N GLU A 121 9.16 15.07 -12.02
CA GLU A 121 10.60 14.81 -12.01
C GLU A 121 10.90 13.35 -11.67
N VAL A 122 10.34 12.84 -10.57
CA VAL A 122 10.51 11.44 -10.16
C VAL A 122 10.01 10.48 -11.23
N LEU A 123 8.87 10.78 -11.87
CA LEU A 123 8.35 9.97 -12.98
C LEU A 123 9.27 9.98 -14.21
N GLY A 124 10.00 11.07 -14.44
CA GLY A 124 11.00 11.19 -15.51
C GLY A 124 12.25 10.35 -15.26
N GLU A 125 12.61 10.13 -14.00
CA GLU A 125 13.77 9.30 -13.61
C GLU A 125 13.47 7.78 -13.56
N ILE A 126 12.20 7.37 -13.58
CA ILE A 126 11.82 5.95 -13.55
C ILE A 126 11.99 5.32 -14.95
N ASN A 127 12.97 4.42 -15.06
CA ASN A 127 13.32 3.69 -16.30
C ASN A 127 12.34 2.55 -16.69
N GLU A 128 11.12 2.54 -16.16
CA GLU A 128 10.13 1.50 -16.41
C GLU A 128 8.74 2.12 -16.68
N PRO A 129 8.52 2.69 -17.87
CA PRO A 129 7.29 3.41 -18.18
C PRO A 129 6.05 2.50 -18.28
N THR A 130 6.26 1.18 -18.41
CA THR A 130 5.20 0.18 -18.50
C THR A 130 4.64 -0.25 -17.15
N HIS A 131 5.26 0.15 -16.02
CA HIS A 131 4.79 -0.22 -14.70
C HIS A 131 3.36 0.32 -14.46
N PRO A 132 2.40 -0.49 -13.97
CA PRO A 132 1.00 -0.11 -13.88
C PRO A 132 0.76 1.17 -13.06
N THR A 133 1.39 1.28 -11.88
CA THR A 133 1.30 2.49 -11.03
C THR A 133 1.88 3.73 -11.72
N VAL A 134 2.95 3.59 -12.51
CA VAL A 134 3.56 4.69 -13.25
C VAL A 134 2.61 5.18 -14.34
N GLN A 135 1.98 4.27 -15.07
CA GLN A 135 0.97 4.62 -16.08
C GLN A 135 -0.26 5.30 -15.45
N GLN A 136 -0.77 4.76 -14.34
CA GLN A 136 -1.88 5.35 -13.60
C GLN A 136 -1.55 6.76 -13.14
N LEU A 137 -0.37 6.97 -12.57
CA LEU A 137 0.05 8.29 -12.09
C LEU A 137 0.25 9.29 -13.24
N ARG A 138 0.82 8.86 -14.37
CA ARG A 138 0.91 9.69 -15.58
C ARG A 138 -0.46 10.11 -16.12
N ARG A 139 -1.45 9.20 -16.09
CA ARG A 139 -2.83 9.52 -16.47
C ARG A 139 -3.47 10.51 -15.51
N ALA A 140 -3.30 10.32 -14.20
CA ALA A 140 -3.80 11.24 -13.19
C ALA A 140 -3.17 12.64 -13.32
N MET A 141 -1.86 12.71 -13.60
CA MET A 141 -1.18 13.98 -13.90
C MET A 141 -1.75 14.64 -15.16
N ALA A 142 -1.95 13.89 -16.24
CA ALA A 142 -2.53 14.43 -17.48
C ALA A 142 -3.96 14.94 -17.26
N GLN A 143 -4.80 14.20 -16.53
CA GLN A 143 -6.16 14.64 -16.18
C GLN A 143 -6.14 15.92 -15.32
N TRP A 144 -5.23 15.99 -14.35
CA TRP A 144 -5.04 17.20 -13.57
C TRP A 144 -4.60 18.39 -14.44
N GLU A 145 -3.64 18.20 -15.35
CA GLU A 145 -3.21 19.27 -16.27
C GLU A 145 -4.35 19.77 -17.17
N LEU A 146 -5.25 18.87 -17.61
CA LEU A 146 -6.45 19.22 -18.38
C LEU A 146 -7.50 19.96 -17.56
N SER A 147 -7.49 19.82 -16.24
CA SER A 147 -8.40 20.55 -15.34
C SER A 147 -7.98 22.00 -15.11
N LEU A 148 -6.76 22.38 -15.53
CA LEU A 148 -6.23 23.73 -15.35
C LEU A 148 -6.84 24.70 -16.36
N SER A 149 -7.15 25.92 -15.92
CA SER A 149 -7.43 27.01 -16.86
C SER A 149 -6.21 27.29 -17.75
N MET A 150 -6.41 27.86 -18.93
CA MET A 150 -5.30 28.14 -19.87
C MET A 150 -4.15 28.93 -19.22
N TRP A 151 -4.46 29.90 -18.36
CA TRP A 151 -3.47 30.69 -17.63
C TRP A 151 -2.72 29.87 -16.58
N GLN A 152 -3.43 29.06 -15.80
CA GLN A 152 -2.82 28.16 -14.82
C GLN A 152 -1.94 27.12 -15.50
N TRP A 153 -2.40 26.56 -16.61
CA TRP A 153 -1.64 25.62 -17.43
C TRP A 153 -0.36 26.26 -17.98
N LEU A 154 -0.44 27.48 -18.52
CA LEU A 154 0.73 28.19 -19.04
C LEU A 154 1.73 28.53 -17.90
N ASN A 155 1.24 29.03 -16.77
CA ASN A 155 2.06 29.32 -15.59
C ASN A 155 2.72 28.04 -15.03
N TRP A 156 1.97 26.94 -14.95
CA TRP A 156 2.49 25.62 -14.59
C TRP A 156 3.60 25.19 -15.56
N ARG A 157 3.38 25.35 -16.87
CA ARG A 157 4.34 24.89 -17.89
C ARG A 157 5.64 25.70 -17.87
N MET A 158 5.56 27.01 -17.65
CA MET A 158 6.73 27.90 -17.66
C MET A 158 7.44 27.97 -16.30
N CYS A 159 6.69 28.08 -15.21
CA CYS A 159 7.25 28.35 -13.89
C CYS A 159 7.27 27.13 -12.96
N ARG A 160 6.62 26.01 -13.35
CA ARG A 160 6.43 24.82 -12.50
C ARG A 160 5.73 25.11 -11.16
N ILE A 161 4.99 26.22 -11.10
CA ILE A 161 4.20 26.59 -9.93
C ILE A 161 2.86 25.88 -10.01
N ALA A 162 2.59 25.00 -9.04
CA ALA A 162 1.32 24.30 -8.95
C ALA A 162 0.20 25.29 -8.57
N PRO A 163 -0.88 25.41 -9.37
CA PRO A 163 -2.03 26.24 -9.02
C PRO A 163 -2.80 25.66 -7.83
N SER A 164 -3.43 26.54 -7.04
CA SER A 164 -4.38 26.16 -5.99
C SER A 164 -5.79 26.02 -6.58
N PRO A 165 -6.55 24.95 -6.31
CA PRO A 165 -6.22 23.84 -5.39
C PRO A 165 -5.32 22.78 -6.02
N SER A 166 -4.44 22.20 -5.20
CA SER A 166 -3.57 21.09 -5.58
C SER A 166 -4.37 19.84 -5.98
N PRO A 167 -3.83 18.93 -6.81
CA PRO A 167 -4.47 17.66 -7.09
C PRO A 167 -4.63 16.86 -5.79
N ARG A 168 -5.87 16.56 -5.39
CA ARG A 168 -6.19 15.89 -4.12
C ARG A 168 -6.75 14.49 -4.27
N ALA A 169 -7.12 14.07 -5.48
CA ALA A 169 -7.76 12.78 -5.70
C ALA A 169 -7.14 12.05 -6.88
N VAL A 170 -6.98 10.74 -6.72
CA VAL A 170 -6.67 9.79 -7.77
C VAL A 170 -7.83 8.78 -7.85
N ASP A 171 -8.09 8.28 -9.05
CA ASP A 171 -9.14 7.29 -9.34
C ASP A 171 -8.67 5.83 -9.13
N PHE A 172 -7.45 5.64 -8.60
CA PHE A 172 -6.83 4.36 -8.34
C PHE A 172 -6.41 4.23 -6.88
N VAL A 173 -6.20 2.99 -6.41
CA VAL A 173 -5.75 2.72 -5.04
C VAL A 173 -4.30 3.20 -4.89
N PRO A 174 -4.00 4.17 -3.98
CA PRO A 174 -2.65 4.69 -3.83
C PRO A 174 -1.67 3.64 -3.33
N GLY A 175 -0.54 3.56 -4.02
CA GLY A 175 0.64 2.82 -3.61
C GLY A 175 0.59 1.30 -3.79
N ASP A 176 1.77 0.72 -4.01
CA ASP A 176 2.03 -0.71 -4.12
C ASP A 176 2.98 -1.17 -3.01
N PHE A 177 2.59 -2.20 -2.26
CA PHE A 177 3.43 -2.76 -1.20
C PHE A 177 4.72 -3.39 -1.75
N GLY A 178 4.79 -3.74 -3.04
CA GLY A 178 5.88 -4.51 -3.63
C GLY A 178 5.97 -5.93 -3.06
N PHE A 179 4.92 -6.35 -2.35
CA PHE A 179 4.75 -7.66 -1.76
C PHE A 179 3.49 -8.28 -2.35
N ARG A 180 3.63 -9.42 -3.02
CA ARG A 180 2.50 -10.29 -3.33
C ARG A 180 2.55 -11.46 -2.35
N PRO A 181 1.52 -11.65 -1.51
CA PRO A 181 1.37 -12.91 -0.80
C PRO A 181 1.40 -14.04 -1.82
N THR A 182 2.14 -15.09 -1.55
CA THR A 182 2.01 -16.33 -2.31
C THR A 182 0.54 -16.75 -2.22
N PRO A 183 -0.14 -17.02 -3.34
CA PRO A 183 -1.49 -17.54 -3.27
C PRO A 183 -1.43 -18.79 -2.41
N VAL A 184 -2.10 -18.78 -1.27
CA VAL A 184 -2.27 -20.01 -0.48
C VAL A 184 -2.99 -20.94 -1.43
N ALA A 185 -2.30 -22.00 -1.89
CA ALA A 185 -2.90 -23.01 -2.74
C ALA A 185 -4.22 -23.38 -2.07
N SER A 186 -5.34 -23.07 -2.73
CA SER A 186 -6.65 -23.33 -2.17
C SER A 186 -6.64 -24.80 -1.75
N PRO A 187 -6.89 -25.12 -0.46
CA PRO A 187 -6.86 -26.50 0.00
C PRO A 187 -7.78 -27.25 -0.94
N GLY A 188 -7.21 -28.22 -1.66
CA GLY A 188 -7.80 -28.81 -2.84
C GLY A 188 -9.29 -29.01 -2.62
N ARG A 189 -10.11 -28.27 -3.39
CA ARG A 189 -11.43 -28.81 -3.70
C ARG A 189 -11.08 -30.15 -4.32
N ASN A 190 -11.44 -31.22 -3.64
CA ASN A 190 -11.45 -32.55 -4.21
C ASN A 190 -12.34 -32.44 -5.44
N GLU A 191 -11.74 -32.13 -6.58
CA GLU A 191 -12.40 -32.14 -7.86
C GLU A 191 -12.75 -33.62 -8.07
N PRO A 192 -14.04 -33.99 -8.04
CA PRO A 192 -14.42 -35.39 -8.19
C PRO A 192 -13.88 -35.87 -9.53
N ASP A 193 -13.13 -36.98 -9.50
CA ASP A 193 -12.57 -37.60 -10.70
C ASP A 193 -13.64 -37.67 -11.79
N PRO A 194 -13.35 -37.20 -13.02
CA PRO A 194 -14.27 -37.36 -14.12
C PRO A 194 -14.55 -38.86 -14.31
N PRO A 195 -15.81 -39.25 -14.59
CA PRO A 195 -16.16 -40.65 -14.76
C PRO A 195 -15.28 -41.26 -15.85
N ARG A 196 -14.55 -42.32 -15.51
CA ARG A 196 -13.82 -43.13 -16.49
C ARG A 196 -14.85 -43.71 -17.45
N SER A 197 -14.90 -43.15 -18.66
CA SER A 197 -15.62 -43.77 -19.77
C SER A 197 -15.03 -45.14 -20.04
N ALA A 198 -15.82 -46.17 -19.81
CA ALA A 198 -15.52 -47.53 -20.26
C ALA A 198 -15.75 -47.59 -21.79
N ALA A 199 -14.68 -47.87 -22.54
CA ALA A 199 -14.74 -48.33 -23.92
C ALA A 199 -13.52 -49.23 -24.18
#